data_AF-A0A1L9B6B2-F1
#
_entry.id   AF-A0A1L9B6B2-F1
#
_cell.length_a   1.000
_cell.length_b   1.000
_cell.length_c   1.000
_cell.angle_alpha   90.00
_cell.angle_beta   90.00
_cell.angle_gamma   90.00
#
_symmetry.space_group_name_H-M   'P 1'
#
loop_
_entity.id
_entity.type
_entity.pdbx_description
1 polymer ?
#
loop_
_entity_poly.entity_id
_entity_poly.type
_entity_poly.pdbx_seq_one_letter_code
_entity_poly.pdbx_strand_id
1 'polypeptide(L)'
;MPTISRVIIFGDSVSDIGNMKARNLSKLPMVQLNKWGRFSDGRNWVDYFWESLGGKMFDPNDVKATLAESKRHMSLATAGSGGKRKMELVNYAEGGAVGWHKSDGESWGGYFTSSLLSTLKEQVKKYEAERKKKWDSVFLDKETLFIIWIGANDVVTVNREPEAMPGVAEYIFSQACSLLDEARGSHVVIIGLPDPQYMPRFAPKDSAALRNKISTGARNFNNRLSQLVDTDVKFNYLPTRSTIEFFDIGQVLGPKFLAEEGFAPFAQPKKFKKGDKVGNLIETAPLLQYTDTALDEDFDFGSVSDLLHPTEGVYSTISDVVTAFLSKECHFSFGR
;
A
#
# COMPACT_ATOMS: atom_id res chain seq x y z
N MET A 1 -20.62 1.94 -15.81
CA MET A 1 -19.50 1.30 -15.08
C MET A 1 -18.25 1.47 -15.93
N PRO A 2 -17.23 2.17 -15.44
CA PRO A 2 -15.98 2.34 -16.19
C PRO A 2 -15.24 0.99 -16.27
N THR A 3 -14.68 0.70 -17.44
CA THR A 3 -13.88 -0.50 -17.68
C THR A 3 -12.41 -0.13 -17.65
N ILE A 4 -11.77 -0.33 -16.51
CA ILE A 4 -10.38 0.00 -16.27
C ILE A 4 -9.48 -0.88 -17.14
N SER A 5 -8.56 -0.24 -17.85
CA SER A 5 -7.55 -0.89 -18.71
C SER A 5 -6.11 -0.56 -18.29
N ARG A 6 -5.96 0.33 -17.31
CA ARG A 6 -4.69 0.66 -16.68
C ARG A 6 -4.89 0.90 -15.19
N VAL A 7 -4.03 0.30 -14.37
CA VAL A 7 -3.88 0.63 -12.95
C VAL A 7 -2.50 1.24 -12.71
N ILE A 8 -2.46 2.35 -11.98
CA ILE A 8 -1.22 3.01 -11.54
C ILE A 8 -1.25 3.10 -10.02
N ILE A 9 -0.25 2.52 -9.36
CA ILE A 9 -0.16 2.45 -7.91
C ILE A 9 0.94 3.40 -7.41
N PHE A 10 0.58 4.23 -6.44
CA PHE A 10 1.49 5.04 -5.63
C PHE A 10 1.40 4.56 -4.18
N GLY A 11 2.52 4.56 -3.46
CA GLY A 11 2.50 4.02 -2.11
C GLY A 11 3.85 3.86 -1.46
N ASP A 12 3.87 3.10 -0.37
CA ASP A 12 5.06 2.80 0.40
C ASP A 12 5.48 1.31 0.33
N SER A 13 6.10 0.79 1.39
CA SER A 13 6.58 -0.59 1.48
C SER A 13 5.48 -1.62 1.28
N VAL A 14 4.24 -1.34 1.67
CA VAL A 14 3.17 -2.34 1.55
C VAL A 14 2.79 -2.63 0.10
N SER A 15 3.08 -1.68 -0.80
CA SER A 15 2.78 -1.78 -2.22
C SER A 15 4.04 -1.96 -3.09
N ASP A 16 5.24 -1.85 -2.53
CA ASP A 16 6.49 -1.90 -3.29
C ASP A 16 6.77 -3.31 -3.86
N ILE A 17 6.88 -3.40 -5.19
CA ILE A 17 7.18 -4.63 -5.93
C ILE A 17 8.66 -4.76 -6.32
N GLY A 18 9.52 -3.87 -5.84
CA GLY A 18 10.97 -3.88 -6.03
C GLY A 18 11.62 -2.55 -6.40
N ASN A 19 10.93 -1.41 -6.31
CA ASN A 19 11.49 -0.07 -6.49
C ASN A 19 12.60 0.22 -5.46
N MET A 20 12.38 -0.09 -4.17
CA MET A 20 13.41 0.04 -3.13
C MET A 20 14.65 -0.81 -3.45
N LYS A 21 14.44 -2.03 -3.95
CA LYS A 21 15.53 -2.92 -4.38
C LYS A 21 16.31 -2.30 -5.54
N ALA A 22 15.63 -1.70 -6.52
CA ALA A 22 16.24 -1.07 -7.68
C ALA A 22 17.09 0.17 -7.32
N ARG A 23 16.76 0.88 -6.22
CA ARG A 23 17.60 1.97 -5.67
C ARG A 23 18.91 1.48 -5.01
N ASN A 24 19.15 0.17 -4.95
CA ASN A 24 20.30 -0.44 -4.26
C ASN A 24 20.40 -0.07 -2.76
N LEU A 25 19.29 0.37 -2.16
CA LEU A 25 19.20 0.69 -0.72
C LEU A 25 18.85 -0.53 0.14
N SER A 26 18.65 -1.71 -0.48
CA SER A 26 18.39 -2.99 0.19
C SER A 26 19.53 -3.48 1.08
N LYS A 27 20.70 -2.82 1.06
CA LYS A 27 21.84 -3.13 1.93
C LYS A 27 21.71 -2.50 3.32
N LEU A 28 20.75 -1.60 3.53
CA LEU A 28 20.52 -0.97 4.82
C LEU A 28 19.85 -1.97 5.77
N PRO A 29 20.32 -2.13 7.02
CA PRO A 29 19.76 -3.11 7.97
C PRO A 29 18.26 -2.96 8.25
N MET A 30 17.74 -1.74 8.10
CA MET A 30 16.33 -1.41 8.29
C MET A 30 15.43 -1.83 7.12
N VAL A 31 16.00 -2.20 5.98
CA VAL A 31 15.26 -2.60 4.77
C VAL A 31 15.23 -4.13 4.69
N GLN A 32 14.12 -4.72 5.15
CA GLN A 32 13.94 -6.18 5.17
C GLN A 32 13.17 -6.64 3.94
N LEU A 33 13.89 -6.78 2.83
CA LEU A 33 13.34 -7.31 1.59
C LEU A 33 13.60 -8.80 1.47
N ASN A 34 12.60 -9.55 1.00
CA ASN A 34 12.84 -10.93 0.59
C ASN A 34 13.64 -11.02 -0.72
N LYS A 35 13.94 -12.25 -1.16
CA LYS A 35 14.74 -12.49 -2.37
C LYS A 35 14.11 -11.91 -3.65
N TRP A 36 12.79 -11.74 -3.69
CA TRP A 36 12.05 -11.11 -4.80
C TRP A 36 11.90 -9.59 -4.66
N GLY A 37 12.35 -8.99 -3.55
CA GLY A 37 12.31 -7.54 -3.36
C GLY A 37 10.99 -6.99 -2.84
N ARG A 38 10.19 -7.81 -2.14
CA ARG A 38 8.98 -7.37 -1.41
C ARG A 38 9.29 -7.24 0.09
N PHE A 39 8.59 -6.34 0.78
CA PHE A 39 8.54 -6.27 2.24
C PHE A 39 7.54 -7.29 2.78
N SER A 40 7.86 -8.58 2.64
CA SER A 40 7.05 -9.70 3.11
C SER A 40 7.89 -10.97 3.16
N ASP A 41 7.37 -12.06 3.70
CA ASP A 41 7.94 -13.40 3.57
C ASP A 41 7.74 -14.00 2.15
N GLY A 42 6.84 -13.43 1.35
CA GLY A 42 6.57 -13.85 -0.04
C GLY A 42 6.04 -12.73 -0.94
N ARG A 43 4.86 -12.93 -1.52
CA ARG A 43 4.15 -11.94 -2.35
C ARG A 43 3.63 -10.77 -1.50
N ASN A 44 3.46 -9.60 -2.12
CA ASN A 44 2.65 -8.53 -1.54
C ASN A 44 1.26 -8.47 -2.21
N TRP A 45 0.36 -7.59 -1.75
CA TRP A 45 -1.01 -7.52 -2.28
C TRP A 45 -1.06 -7.16 -3.77
N VAL A 46 -0.07 -6.42 -4.29
CA VAL A 46 -0.04 -6.03 -5.71
C VAL A 46 0.23 -7.24 -6.61
N ASP A 47 1.05 -8.20 -6.14
CA ASP A 47 1.26 -9.47 -6.85
C ASP A 47 -0.06 -10.22 -7.03
N TYR A 48 -0.83 -10.39 -5.94
CA TYR A 48 -2.15 -11.04 -5.96
C TYR A 48 -3.18 -10.26 -6.76
N PHE A 49 -3.22 -8.94 -6.61
CA PHE A 49 -4.14 -8.09 -7.35
C PHE A 49 -3.87 -8.19 -8.85
N TRP A 50 -2.61 -8.22 -9.29
CA TRP A 50 -2.29 -8.38 -10.70
C TRP A 50 -2.70 -9.75 -11.24
N GLU A 51 -2.49 -10.81 -10.46
CA GLU A 51 -2.91 -12.18 -10.80
C GLU A 51 -4.43 -12.29 -10.93
N SER A 52 -5.20 -11.64 -10.04
CA SER A 52 -6.68 -11.64 -10.10
C SER A 52 -7.22 -10.95 -11.37
N LEU A 53 -6.43 -10.06 -11.96
CA LEU A 53 -6.70 -9.40 -13.23
C LEU A 53 -6.24 -10.21 -14.46
N GLY A 54 -5.72 -11.42 -14.26
CA GLY A 54 -5.19 -12.30 -15.32
C GLY A 54 -3.75 -12.01 -15.70
N GLY A 55 -3.06 -11.15 -14.94
CA GLY A 55 -1.65 -10.87 -15.08
C GLY A 55 -0.75 -11.97 -14.50
N LYS A 56 0.53 -11.94 -14.84
CA LYS A 56 1.57 -12.74 -14.19
C LYS A 56 2.78 -11.86 -13.94
N MET A 57 3.11 -11.62 -12.67
CA MET A 57 4.30 -10.86 -12.26
C MET A 57 5.23 -11.67 -11.34
N PHE A 58 4.68 -12.63 -10.60
CA PHE A 58 5.40 -13.39 -9.59
C PHE A 58 5.58 -14.85 -10.02
N ASP A 59 6.77 -15.40 -9.79
CA ASP A 59 7.06 -16.82 -9.90
C ASP A 59 7.93 -17.26 -8.71
N PRO A 60 7.39 -18.08 -7.77
CA PRO A 60 8.12 -18.49 -6.58
C PRO A 60 9.35 -19.35 -6.90
N ASN A 61 9.41 -19.96 -8.08
CA ASN A 61 10.51 -20.82 -8.49
C ASN A 61 11.56 -20.08 -9.33
N ASP A 62 11.24 -18.90 -9.86
CA ASP A 62 12.17 -18.09 -10.67
C ASP A 62 12.28 -16.65 -10.16
N VAL A 63 13.27 -16.44 -9.29
CA VAL A 63 13.61 -15.12 -8.75
C VAL A 63 14.01 -14.15 -9.85
N LYS A 64 14.76 -14.60 -10.86
CA LYS A 64 15.28 -13.73 -11.92
C LYS A 64 14.13 -13.27 -12.83
N ALA A 65 13.24 -14.18 -13.22
CA ALA A 65 12.06 -13.84 -14.00
C ALA A 65 11.14 -12.89 -13.23
N THR A 66 10.89 -13.17 -11.94
CA THR A 66 10.08 -12.28 -11.09
C THR A 66 10.66 -10.87 -11.03
N LEU A 67 11.97 -10.72 -10.76
CA LEU A 67 12.61 -9.41 -10.73
C LEU A 67 12.56 -8.69 -12.10
N ALA A 68 12.70 -9.44 -13.19
CA ALA A 68 12.61 -8.91 -14.54
C ALA A 68 11.19 -8.42 -14.87
N GLU A 69 10.15 -9.18 -14.53
CA GLU A 69 8.76 -8.78 -14.79
C GLU A 69 8.34 -7.64 -13.85
N SER A 70 8.68 -7.69 -12.55
CA SER A 70 8.48 -6.55 -11.64
C SER A 70 9.06 -5.26 -12.22
N LYS A 71 10.27 -5.30 -12.78
CA LYS A 71 10.92 -4.12 -13.38
C LYS A 71 10.11 -3.52 -14.53
N ARG A 72 9.33 -4.33 -15.27
CA ARG A 72 8.45 -3.85 -16.34
C ARG A 72 7.22 -3.10 -15.80
N HIS A 73 6.83 -3.39 -14.56
CA HIS A 73 5.74 -2.71 -13.88
C HIS A 73 6.19 -1.45 -13.12
N MET A 74 7.49 -1.24 -12.91
CA MET A 74 8.04 -0.09 -12.14
C MET A 74 8.09 1.25 -12.91
N SER A 75 7.71 1.26 -14.18
CA SER A 75 7.60 2.49 -14.97
C SER A 75 6.57 2.37 -16.08
N LEU A 76 5.87 3.46 -16.35
CA LEU A 76 4.96 3.61 -17.47
C LEU A 76 5.72 3.50 -18.81
N ALA A 77 7.02 3.81 -18.81
CA ALA A 77 7.88 3.59 -19.95
C ALA A 77 7.93 2.11 -20.37
N THR A 78 7.98 1.19 -19.40
CA THR A 78 8.20 -0.23 -19.63
C THR A 78 6.92 -1.07 -19.55
N ALA A 79 5.91 -0.64 -18.79
CA ALA A 79 4.64 -1.36 -18.65
C ALA A 79 3.86 -1.45 -19.98
N GLY A 80 3.91 -0.39 -20.79
CA GLY A 80 3.29 -0.33 -22.12
C GLY A 80 4.09 -0.96 -23.26
N SER A 81 5.22 -1.61 -23.00
CA SER A 81 6.13 -2.12 -24.05
C SER A 81 5.85 -3.56 -24.53
N GLY A 82 4.84 -4.24 -23.96
CA GLY A 82 4.36 -5.54 -24.43
C GLY A 82 3.05 -5.38 -25.21
N GLY A 83 3.04 -5.70 -26.51
CA GLY A 83 1.96 -5.41 -27.45
C GLY A 83 0.55 -5.85 -27.01
N LYS A 84 -0.49 -5.21 -27.59
CA LYS A 84 -1.94 -5.46 -27.41
C LYS A 84 -2.40 -5.94 -26.01
N ARG A 85 -1.73 -5.56 -24.92
CA ARG A 85 -2.16 -5.90 -23.55
C ARG A 85 -3.44 -5.13 -23.23
N LYS A 86 -4.54 -5.86 -22.98
CA LYS A 86 -5.84 -5.29 -22.60
C LYS A 86 -5.81 -4.61 -21.22
N MET A 87 -4.96 -5.10 -20.33
CA MET A 87 -4.73 -4.54 -19.00
C MET A 87 -3.26 -4.15 -18.81
N GLU A 88 -3.01 -3.04 -18.13
CA GLU A 88 -1.68 -2.55 -17.77
C GLU A 88 -1.61 -2.23 -16.28
N LEU A 89 -0.51 -2.60 -15.64
CA LEU A 89 -0.22 -2.25 -14.26
C LEU A 89 1.11 -1.49 -14.21
N VAL A 90 1.11 -0.33 -13.56
CA VAL A 90 2.30 0.46 -13.24
C VAL A 90 2.35 0.69 -11.74
N ASN A 91 3.51 0.55 -11.12
CA ASN A 91 3.67 0.68 -9.69
C ASN A 91 4.91 1.54 -9.36
N TYR A 92 4.63 2.72 -8.84
CA TYR A 92 5.62 3.69 -8.38
C TYR A 92 5.85 3.65 -6.87
N ALA A 93 5.13 2.78 -6.14
CA ALA A 93 5.27 2.64 -4.70
C ALA A 93 6.68 2.21 -4.32
N GLU A 94 7.20 2.77 -3.22
CA GLU A 94 8.56 2.54 -2.79
C GLU A 94 8.65 2.44 -1.28
N GLY A 95 9.39 1.44 -0.79
CA GLY A 95 9.63 1.26 0.64
C GLY A 95 9.98 2.55 1.39
N GLY A 96 9.35 2.76 2.54
CA GLY A 96 9.64 3.94 3.38
C GLY A 96 9.08 5.27 2.85
N ALA A 97 8.40 5.30 1.70
CA ALA A 97 7.86 6.54 1.19
C ALA A 97 6.86 7.19 2.16
N VAL A 98 6.92 8.52 2.25
CA VAL A 98 6.02 9.34 3.07
C VAL A 98 5.01 10.08 2.19
N GLY A 99 3.79 10.26 2.70
CA GLY A 99 2.73 10.97 2.02
C GLY A 99 3.08 12.43 1.81
N TRP A 100 3.60 13.09 2.85
CA TRP A 100 3.98 14.50 2.80
C TRP A 100 5.37 14.72 3.41
N HIS A 101 6.12 15.68 2.87
CA HIS A 101 7.42 16.11 3.42
C HIS A 101 7.44 17.64 3.48
N LYS A 102 7.76 18.21 4.65
CA LYS A 102 7.77 19.66 4.88
C LYS A 102 9.14 20.28 4.56
N SER A 103 9.81 19.80 3.51
CA SER A 103 10.99 20.44 2.92
C SER A 103 10.63 21.09 1.58
N ASP A 104 9.66 21.99 1.56
CA ASP A 104 9.82 23.44 1.77
C ASP A 104 10.24 23.97 3.19
N GLY A 105 11.26 23.45 3.87
CA GLY A 105 11.80 24.06 5.10
C GLY A 105 12.47 23.22 6.21
N GLU A 106 12.08 21.97 6.53
CA GLU A 106 12.63 21.30 7.73
C GLU A 106 13.13 19.86 7.51
N SER A 107 14.34 19.60 8.01
CA SER A 107 15.00 18.29 8.00
C SER A 107 14.46 17.39 9.12
N TRP A 108 13.75 16.33 8.76
CA TRP A 108 13.30 15.32 9.73
C TRP A 108 14.26 14.14 9.77
N GLY A 109 14.69 13.75 10.98
CA GLY A 109 15.55 12.58 11.26
C GLY A 109 17.03 12.72 10.87
N GLY A 110 17.45 13.92 10.47
CA GLY A 110 18.78 14.21 9.93
C GLY A 110 18.88 14.00 8.42
N TYR A 111 20.02 14.37 7.83
CA TYR A 111 20.28 14.25 6.39
C TYR A 111 20.08 12.83 5.82
N PHE A 112 20.26 11.81 6.66
CA PHE A 112 20.22 10.41 6.26
C PHE A 112 18.80 9.93 5.96
N THR A 113 17.83 10.26 6.80
CA THR A 113 16.41 9.87 6.61
C THR A 113 15.77 10.62 5.44
N SER A 114 16.05 11.91 5.28
CA SER A 114 15.51 12.70 4.16
C SER A 114 16.08 12.31 2.79
N SER A 115 17.29 11.76 2.74
CA SER A 115 17.90 11.27 1.49
C SER A 115 17.44 9.86 1.10
N LEU A 116 16.89 9.10 2.06
CA LEU A 116 16.48 7.72 1.87
C LEU A 116 15.00 7.58 1.52
N LEU A 117 14.13 8.30 2.23
CA LEU A 117 12.68 8.16 2.05
C LEU A 117 12.23 8.96 0.83
N SER A 118 11.61 8.27 -0.13
CA SER A 118 10.90 8.95 -1.22
C SER A 118 9.60 9.58 -0.71
N THR A 119 8.94 10.38 -1.53
CA THR A 119 7.66 11.03 -1.21
C THR A 119 6.61 10.74 -2.27
N LEU A 120 5.32 10.86 -1.92
CA LEU A 120 4.25 10.82 -2.92
C LEU A 120 4.51 11.83 -4.06
N LYS A 121 4.99 13.03 -3.73
CA LYS A 121 5.35 14.09 -4.69
C LYS A 121 6.33 13.59 -5.75
N GLU A 122 7.36 12.86 -5.35
CA GLU A 122 8.37 12.33 -6.25
C GLU A 122 7.82 11.23 -7.15
N GLN A 123 6.99 10.34 -6.58
CA GLN A 123 6.34 9.27 -7.35
C GLN A 123 5.38 9.85 -8.40
N VAL A 124 4.55 10.83 -8.02
CA VAL A 124 3.63 11.53 -8.94
C VAL A 124 4.41 12.30 -10.01
N LYS A 125 5.47 13.04 -9.65
CA LYS A 125 6.33 13.73 -10.62
C LYS A 125 6.99 12.76 -11.60
N LYS A 126 7.42 11.59 -11.15
CA LYS A 126 8.00 10.55 -12.03
C LYS A 126 6.96 10.07 -13.03
N TYR A 127 5.74 9.79 -12.58
CA TYR A 127 4.62 9.45 -13.46
C TYR A 127 4.34 10.57 -14.49
N GLU A 128 4.17 11.81 -14.05
CA GLU A 128 3.88 12.95 -14.93
C GLU A 128 4.99 13.16 -15.98
N ALA A 129 6.26 13.04 -15.58
CA ALA A 129 7.39 13.16 -16.48
C ALA A 129 7.44 12.04 -17.53
N GLU A 130 7.09 10.81 -17.15
CA GLU A 130 6.99 9.67 -18.08
C GLU A 130 5.79 9.79 -19.02
N ARG A 131 4.67 10.30 -18.52
CA ARG A 131 3.47 10.55 -19.31
C ARG A 131 3.68 11.62 -20.39
N LYS A 132 4.30 12.75 -20.02
CA LYS A 132 4.61 13.85 -20.97
C LYS A 132 5.47 13.39 -22.16
N LYS A 133 6.30 12.35 -21.97
CA LYS A 133 7.18 11.80 -23.03
C LYS A 133 6.45 10.95 -24.07
N LYS A 134 5.21 10.52 -23.84
CA LYS A 134 4.52 9.54 -24.69
C LYS A 134 3.13 9.99 -25.17
N TRP A 135 2.89 11.30 -25.26
CA TRP A 135 1.58 11.94 -25.49
C TRP A 135 0.74 11.36 -26.66
N ASP A 136 1.35 10.87 -27.75
CA ASP A 136 0.65 10.77 -29.05
C ASP A 136 0.09 9.40 -29.48
N SER A 137 0.13 8.31 -28.68
CA SER A 137 -0.54 7.05 -29.12
C SER A 137 -0.89 6.02 -28.05
N VAL A 138 -0.37 6.12 -26.82
CA VAL A 138 -0.52 5.06 -25.79
C VAL A 138 -1.46 5.48 -24.64
N PHE A 139 -1.93 6.74 -24.64
CA PHE A 139 -2.55 7.38 -23.47
C PHE A 139 -4.01 7.77 -23.61
N LEU A 140 -4.49 8.03 -24.83
CA LEU A 140 -5.84 8.56 -25.06
C LEU A 140 -6.95 7.52 -24.89
N ASP A 141 -6.63 6.23 -25.03
CA ASP A 141 -7.65 5.16 -25.11
C ASP A 141 -7.78 4.31 -23.84
N LYS A 142 -7.06 4.65 -22.75
CA LYS A 142 -7.06 3.83 -21.53
C LYS A 142 -7.75 4.50 -20.36
N GLU A 143 -8.90 3.96 -19.98
CA GLU A 143 -9.54 4.21 -18.68
C GLU A 143 -8.56 3.81 -17.56
N THR A 144 -8.10 4.81 -16.80
CA THR A 144 -7.02 4.64 -15.81
C THR A 144 -7.56 4.73 -14.40
N LEU A 145 -7.17 3.78 -13.55
CA LEU A 145 -7.36 3.80 -12.11
C LEU A 145 -6.03 4.09 -11.42
N PHE A 146 -5.96 5.18 -10.67
CA PHE A 146 -4.89 5.45 -9.72
C PHE A 146 -5.26 4.88 -8.35
N ILE A 147 -4.33 4.18 -7.72
CA ILE A 147 -4.47 3.73 -6.33
C ILE A 147 -3.37 4.41 -5.53
N ILE A 148 -3.74 5.15 -4.49
CA ILE A 148 -2.80 5.79 -3.57
C ILE A 148 -2.95 5.12 -2.21
N TRP A 149 -1.90 4.43 -1.76
CA TRP A 149 -1.85 3.86 -0.41
C TRP A 149 -0.52 4.22 0.27
N ILE A 150 -0.54 5.35 0.98
CA ILE A 150 0.64 5.95 1.60
C ILE A 150 0.23 6.73 2.86
N GLY A 151 1.18 6.92 3.76
CA GLY A 151 0.99 7.70 5.00
C GLY A 151 1.36 6.93 6.26
N ALA A 152 1.54 5.61 6.16
CA ALA A 152 1.96 4.81 7.31
C ALA A 152 3.31 5.32 7.85
N ASN A 153 4.29 5.60 6.98
CA ASN A 153 5.61 6.12 7.37
C ASN A 153 5.57 7.50 8.03
N ASP A 154 4.60 8.36 7.70
CA ASP A 154 4.41 9.63 8.39
C ASP A 154 4.13 9.41 9.89
N VAL A 155 3.35 8.37 10.20
CA VAL A 155 3.02 7.97 11.57
C VAL A 155 4.15 7.16 12.21
N VAL A 156 4.64 6.10 11.55
CA VAL A 156 5.50 5.09 12.20
C VAL A 156 7.00 5.32 12.07
N THR A 157 7.42 6.09 11.06
CA THR A 157 8.85 6.30 10.73
C THR A 157 9.26 7.72 11.03
N VAL A 158 8.49 8.70 10.56
CA VAL A 158 8.68 10.12 10.85
C VAL A 158 8.18 10.48 12.26
N ASN A 159 7.25 9.69 12.81
CA ASN A 159 6.68 9.91 14.14
C ASN A 159 6.00 11.27 14.27
N ARG A 160 5.28 11.69 13.21
CA ARG A 160 4.51 12.94 13.21
C ARG A 160 3.51 12.96 14.37
N GLU A 161 3.26 14.16 14.90
CA GLU A 161 2.23 14.35 15.90
C GLU A 161 0.83 14.12 15.31
N PRO A 162 -0.13 13.56 16.08
CA PRO A 162 -1.46 13.25 15.57
C PRO A 162 -2.20 14.44 14.97
N GLU A 163 -1.94 15.66 15.46
CA GLU A 163 -2.53 16.91 14.99
C GLU A 163 -1.99 17.32 13.61
N ALA A 164 -0.83 16.82 13.20
CA ALA A 164 -0.25 17.08 11.90
C ALA A 164 -0.76 16.14 10.79
N MET A 165 -1.35 15.01 11.17
CA MET A 165 -1.80 13.98 10.22
C MET A 165 -2.95 14.41 9.29
N PRO A 166 -3.92 15.27 9.71
CA PRO A 166 -4.87 15.88 8.78
C PRO A 166 -4.20 16.63 7.62
N GLY A 167 -3.08 17.30 7.85
CA GLY A 167 -2.33 17.99 6.78
C GLY A 167 -1.68 17.03 5.77
N VAL A 168 -1.31 15.82 6.21
CA VAL A 168 -0.84 14.77 5.30
C VAL A 168 -1.99 14.26 4.42
N ALA A 169 -3.18 14.05 5.01
CA ALA A 169 -4.40 13.67 4.29
C ALA A 169 -4.79 14.71 3.23
N GLU A 170 -4.80 15.99 3.60
CA GLU A 170 -5.07 17.11 2.68
C GLU A 170 -4.08 17.14 1.52
N TYR A 171 -2.79 16.92 1.80
CA TYR A 171 -1.78 16.87 0.76
C TYR A 171 -2.02 15.71 -0.21
N ILE A 172 -2.28 14.50 0.29
CA ILE A 172 -2.57 13.33 -0.57
C ILE A 172 -3.82 13.56 -1.42
N PHE A 173 -4.88 14.11 -0.82
CA PHE A 173 -6.10 14.46 -1.54
C PHE A 173 -5.82 15.49 -2.65
N SER A 174 -4.99 16.50 -2.39
CA SER A 174 -4.58 17.46 -3.43
C SER A 174 -3.82 16.80 -4.59
N GLN A 175 -2.99 15.79 -4.33
CA GLN A 175 -2.32 15.03 -5.38
C GLN A 175 -3.30 14.17 -6.17
N ALA A 176 -4.31 13.58 -5.52
CA ALA A 176 -5.39 12.86 -6.19
C ALA A 176 -6.15 13.77 -7.17
N CYS A 177 -6.53 14.97 -6.75
CA CYS A 177 -7.16 15.97 -7.62
C CYS A 177 -6.26 16.34 -8.81
N SER A 178 -4.97 16.58 -8.57
CA SER A 178 -3.99 16.88 -9.64
C SER A 178 -3.87 15.75 -10.67
N LEU A 179 -3.91 14.48 -10.24
CA LEU A 179 -3.90 13.33 -11.14
C LEU A 179 -5.14 13.30 -12.05
N LEU A 180 -6.32 13.65 -11.51
CA LEU A 180 -7.56 13.73 -12.28
C LEU A 180 -7.57 14.89 -13.28
N ASP A 181 -7.02 16.03 -12.92
CA ASP A 181 -6.92 17.20 -13.80
C ASP A 181 -6.00 16.90 -14.99
N GLU A 182 -4.86 16.25 -14.72
CA GLU A 182 -3.93 15.80 -15.75
C GLU A 182 -4.56 14.67 -16.59
N ALA A 183 -5.28 13.72 -15.99
CA ALA A 183 -5.85 12.53 -16.64
C ALA A 183 -7.38 12.51 -16.60
N ARG A 184 -8.03 13.46 -17.28
CA ARG A 184 -9.51 13.55 -17.33
C ARG A 184 -10.14 12.22 -17.79
N GLY A 185 -11.21 11.78 -17.11
CA GLY A 185 -11.81 10.46 -17.33
C GLY A 185 -11.04 9.32 -16.65
N SER A 186 -10.24 9.62 -15.63
CA SER A 186 -9.60 8.61 -14.77
C SER A 186 -10.24 8.58 -13.40
N HIS A 187 -9.92 7.56 -12.63
CA HIS A 187 -10.43 7.32 -11.29
C HIS A 187 -9.27 7.28 -10.29
N VAL A 188 -9.50 7.75 -9.07
CA VAL A 188 -8.54 7.62 -7.97
C VAL A 188 -9.22 6.88 -6.82
N VAL A 189 -8.51 5.93 -6.23
CA VAL A 189 -8.87 5.32 -4.95
C VAL A 189 -7.76 5.62 -3.96
N ILE A 190 -8.11 6.27 -2.85
CA ILE A 190 -7.21 6.52 -1.74
C ILE A 190 -7.51 5.48 -0.65
N ILE A 191 -6.52 4.68 -0.28
CA ILE A 191 -6.67 3.66 0.76
C ILE A 191 -6.17 4.26 2.09
N GLY A 192 -7.02 4.18 3.12
CA GLY A 192 -6.70 4.59 4.49
C GLY A 192 -5.65 3.71 5.14
N LEU A 193 -5.25 4.09 6.36
CA LEU A 193 -4.26 3.35 7.13
C LEU A 193 -4.95 2.32 8.03
N PRO A 194 -4.48 1.06 8.06
CA PRO A 194 -4.80 0.18 9.18
C PRO A 194 -4.20 0.76 10.47
N ASP A 195 -4.76 0.39 11.62
CA ASP A 195 -4.28 0.91 12.90
C ASP A 195 -2.87 0.34 13.23
N PRO A 196 -1.82 1.19 13.22
CA PRO A 196 -0.45 0.72 13.34
C PRO A 196 -0.11 0.22 14.75
N GLN A 197 -0.94 0.51 15.78
CA GLN A 197 -0.70 -0.06 17.12
C GLN A 197 -0.72 -1.59 17.11
N TYR A 198 -1.28 -2.18 16.07
CA TYR A 198 -1.37 -3.62 15.93
C TYR A 198 -0.13 -4.33 15.40
N MET A 199 0.95 -3.58 15.15
CA MET A 199 2.21 -4.14 14.67
C MET A 199 3.15 -4.50 15.84
N PRO A 200 3.90 -5.63 15.78
CA PRO A 200 4.78 -6.07 16.87
C PRO A 200 5.85 -5.08 17.29
N ARG A 201 6.26 -4.17 16.39
CA ARG A 201 7.16 -3.05 16.72
C ARG A 201 6.69 -2.24 17.92
N PHE A 202 5.38 -2.15 18.15
CA PHE A 202 4.77 -1.34 19.22
C PHE A 202 4.19 -2.17 20.38
N ALA A 203 4.57 -3.45 20.45
CA ALA A 203 4.11 -4.36 21.48
C ALA A 203 4.81 -4.22 22.87
N PRO A 204 6.06 -3.71 23.03
CA PRO A 204 6.72 -3.61 24.34
C PRO A 204 5.90 -2.87 25.42
N LYS A 205 6.00 -3.30 26.69
CA LYS A 205 5.12 -2.89 27.82
C LYS A 205 5.04 -1.36 28.05
N ASP A 206 6.12 -0.62 27.82
CA ASP A 206 6.18 0.84 28.09
C ASP A 206 5.70 1.71 26.91
N SER A 207 5.13 1.10 25.86
CA SER A 207 4.74 1.81 24.64
C SER A 207 3.26 2.20 24.56
N ALA A 208 2.50 2.15 25.67
CA ALA A 208 1.07 2.49 25.66
C ALA A 208 0.80 3.92 25.15
N ALA A 209 1.60 4.89 25.59
CA ALA A 209 1.51 6.27 25.10
C ALA A 209 1.87 6.38 23.61
N LEU A 210 2.89 5.63 23.16
CA LEU A 210 3.29 5.57 21.75
C LEU A 210 2.19 4.94 20.88
N ARG A 211 1.60 3.81 21.31
CA ARG A 211 0.48 3.16 20.65
C ARG A 211 -0.70 4.11 20.51
N ASN A 212 -1.09 4.78 21.59
CA ASN A 212 -2.17 5.76 21.54
C ASN A 212 -1.85 6.91 20.58
N LYS A 213 -0.61 7.42 20.57
CA LYS A 213 -0.17 8.45 19.64
C LYS A 213 -0.32 7.99 18.19
N ILE A 214 0.25 6.84 17.82
CA ILE A 214 0.23 6.37 16.43
C ILE A 214 -1.19 5.99 15.96
N SER A 215 -2.02 5.41 16.83
CA SER A 215 -3.43 5.14 16.51
C SER A 215 -4.23 6.42 16.34
N THR A 216 -4.00 7.42 17.19
CA THR A 216 -4.67 8.73 17.04
C THR A 216 -4.24 9.40 15.75
N GLY A 217 -2.95 9.32 15.39
CA GLY A 217 -2.45 9.85 14.12
C GLY A 217 -3.08 9.18 12.90
N ALA A 218 -3.13 7.85 12.86
CA ALA A 218 -3.78 7.10 11.78
C ALA A 218 -5.28 7.40 11.69
N ARG A 219 -5.97 7.51 12.84
CA ARG A 219 -7.39 7.87 12.89
C ARG A 219 -7.66 9.29 12.39
N ASN A 220 -6.87 10.27 12.82
CA ASN A 220 -6.99 11.65 12.36
C ASN A 220 -6.76 11.75 10.84
N PHE A 221 -5.81 10.97 10.31
CA PHE A 221 -5.56 10.85 8.88
C PHE A 221 -6.77 10.29 8.12
N ASN A 222 -7.28 9.10 8.51
CA ASN A 222 -8.42 8.46 7.85
C ASN A 222 -9.69 9.33 7.92
N ASN A 223 -9.97 9.90 9.09
CA ASN A 223 -11.13 10.78 9.29
C ASN A 223 -11.06 12.01 8.37
N ARG A 224 -9.88 12.62 8.22
CA ARG A 224 -9.72 13.78 7.34
C ARG A 224 -9.88 13.41 5.87
N LEU A 225 -9.34 12.27 5.43
CA LEU A 225 -9.53 11.79 4.05
C LEU A 225 -11.00 11.50 3.74
N SER A 226 -11.72 10.81 4.63
CA SER A 226 -13.16 10.56 4.48
C SER A 226 -13.91 11.87 4.31
N GLN A 227 -13.67 12.84 5.19
CA GLN A 227 -14.32 14.16 5.11
C GLN A 227 -14.06 14.85 3.78
N LEU A 228 -12.81 14.90 3.30
CA LEU A 228 -12.44 15.54 2.04
C LEU A 228 -13.13 14.88 0.85
N VAL A 229 -13.13 13.54 0.78
CA VAL A 229 -13.77 12.79 -0.30
C VAL A 229 -15.30 12.97 -0.28
N ASP A 230 -15.91 12.97 0.92
CA ASP A 230 -17.34 13.18 1.07
C ASP A 230 -17.78 14.60 0.68
N THR A 231 -16.95 15.63 0.95
CA THR A 231 -17.30 17.04 0.68
C THR A 231 -17.00 17.49 -0.74
N ASP A 232 -15.89 17.05 -1.36
CA ASP A 232 -15.33 17.70 -2.55
C ASP A 232 -15.60 16.98 -3.89
N VAL A 233 -16.05 15.71 -3.87
CA VAL A 233 -16.06 14.87 -5.10
C VAL A 233 -17.32 15.06 -5.95
N LYS A 234 -18.48 15.26 -5.33
CA LYS A 234 -19.76 15.24 -6.07
C LYS A 234 -20.02 16.45 -6.97
N PHE A 235 -19.28 17.56 -6.85
CA PHE A 235 -19.52 18.75 -7.68
C PHE A 235 -18.46 19.00 -8.76
N ASN A 236 -17.20 18.63 -8.53
CA ASN A 236 -16.09 19.02 -9.41
C ASN A 236 -15.81 18.03 -10.55
N TYR A 237 -16.09 16.74 -10.35
CA TYR A 237 -15.61 15.68 -11.25
C TYR A 237 -16.72 14.88 -11.95
N LEU A 238 -17.99 15.03 -11.54
CA LEU A 238 -19.14 14.42 -12.25
C LEU A 238 -19.19 14.76 -13.76
N PRO A 239 -18.93 16.01 -14.20
CA PRO A 239 -18.96 16.33 -15.64
C PRO A 239 -17.87 15.64 -16.46
N THR A 240 -16.78 15.19 -15.84
CA THR A 240 -15.65 14.54 -16.52
C THR A 240 -15.68 13.02 -16.43
N ARG A 241 -16.67 12.43 -15.74
CA ARG A 241 -16.74 11.02 -15.34
C ARG A 241 -15.57 10.54 -14.46
N SER A 242 -14.74 11.46 -13.98
CA SER A 242 -13.67 11.14 -13.04
C SER A 242 -14.25 10.91 -11.65
N THR A 243 -13.63 10.04 -10.85
CA THR A 243 -14.04 9.81 -9.45
C THR A 243 -12.84 9.79 -8.52
N ILE A 244 -13.07 10.19 -7.26
CA ILE A 244 -12.15 9.94 -6.14
C ILE A 244 -12.95 9.17 -5.09
N GLU A 245 -12.48 8.00 -4.71
CA GLU A 245 -13.08 7.15 -3.69
C GLU A 245 -12.11 6.98 -2.52
N PHE A 246 -12.65 6.89 -1.30
CA PHE A 246 -11.87 6.59 -0.09
C PHE A 246 -12.21 5.20 0.42
N PHE A 247 -11.19 4.37 0.63
CA PHE A 247 -11.35 3.06 1.25
C PHE A 247 -10.69 3.03 2.63
N ASP A 248 -11.49 3.09 3.70
CA ASP A 248 -10.98 2.93 5.07
C ASP A 248 -10.69 1.46 5.39
N ILE A 249 -9.59 0.95 4.83
CA ILE A 249 -9.18 -0.44 5.04
C ILE A 249 -8.94 -0.77 6.52
N GLY A 250 -8.68 0.24 7.36
CA GLY A 250 -8.51 0.05 8.80
C GLY A 250 -9.79 -0.36 9.53
N GLN A 251 -10.98 -0.11 8.97
CA GLN A 251 -12.23 -0.63 9.49
C GLN A 251 -12.44 -2.12 9.16
N VAL A 252 -11.72 -2.63 8.15
CA VAL A 252 -11.81 -4.04 7.72
C VAL A 252 -10.68 -4.86 8.35
N LEU A 253 -9.43 -4.43 8.19
CA LEU A 253 -8.23 -5.14 8.64
C LEU A 253 -7.93 -4.94 10.14
N GLY A 254 -8.96 -5.16 10.96
CA GLY A 254 -8.82 -5.22 12.40
C GLY A 254 -8.36 -6.60 12.89
N PRO A 255 -7.93 -6.72 14.16
CA PRO A 255 -7.51 -8.01 14.73
C PRO A 255 -8.60 -9.08 14.71
N LYS A 256 -9.87 -8.69 14.87
CA LYS A 256 -11.01 -9.62 14.75
C LYS A 256 -11.07 -10.26 13.36
N PHE A 257 -10.98 -9.44 12.30
CA PHE A 257 -10.99 -9.92 10.94
C PHE A 257 -9.78 -10.83 10.65
N LEU A 258 -8.59 -10.45 11.09
CA LEU A 258 -7.40 -11.29 10.93
C LEU A 258 -7.54 -12.65 11.62
N ALA A 259 -8.15 -12.68 12.81
CA ALA A 259 -8.44 -13.92 13.51
C ALA A 259 -9.46 -14.80 12.78
N GLU A 260 -10.56 -14.21 12.27
CA GLU A 260 -11.55 -14.92 11.45
C GLU A 260 -10.93 -15.53 10.18
N GLU A 261 -9.86 -14.93 9.66
CA GLU A 261 -9.07 -15.41 8.52
C GLU A 261 -7.95 -16.40 8.93
N GLY A 262 -7.89 -16.80 10.20
CA GLY A 262 -6.94 -17.79 10.73
C GLY A 262 -5.55 -17.24 11.07
N PHE A 263 -5.37 -15.92 11.09
CA PHE A 263 -4.12 -15.28 11.47
C PHE A 263 -4.15 -14.87 12.94
N ALA A 264 -3.12 -15.27 13.69
CA ALA A 264 -2.81 -14.69 14.98
C ALA A 264 -2.49 -13.21 14.77
N PRO A 265 -3.31 -12.28 15.27
CA PRO A 265 -3.02 -10.86 15.15
C PRO A 265 -1.73 -10.56 15.92
N PHE A 266 -0.97 -9.56 15.48
CA PHE A 266 0.30 -9.14 16.12
C PHE A 266 1.38 -10.24 16.16
N ALA A 267 1.29 -11.33 15.43
CA ALA A 267 2.24 -12.44 15.56
C ALA A 267 3.22 -12.52 14.38
N GLN A 268 4.47 -12.87 14.68
CA GLN A 268 5.49 -13.21 13.67
C GLN A 268 5.63 -14.73 13.50
N PRO A 269 5.85 -15.24 12.28
CA PRO A 269 6.25 -16.63 12.08
C PRO A 269 7.73 -16.84 12.44
N LYS A 270 8.02 -17.82 13.30
CA LYS A 270 9.38 -18.32 13.53
C LYS A 270 9.82 -19.12 12.31
N LYS A 271 10.96 -18.77 11.70
CA LYS A 271 11.67 -19.44 10.57
C LYS A 271 10.89 -20.57 9.85
N PHE A 272 10.44 -20.27 8.63
CA PHE A 272 9.89 -21.21 7.66
C PHE A 272 10.66 -22.55 7.59
N LYS A 273 9.97 -23.68 7.78
CA LYS A 273 10.38 -24.97 7.20
C LYS A 273 9.34 -25.43 6.18
N LYS A 274 9.84 -26.06 5.11
CA LYS A 274 8.99 -26.58 4.03
C LYS A 274 8.25 -27.83 4.53
N GLY A 275 6.93 -27.76 4.67
CA GLY A 275 6.06 -28.89 4.99
C GLY A 275 5.20 -28.76 6.25
N ASP A 276 5.26 -27.64 6.96
CA ASP A 276 4.53 -27.47 8.21
C ASP A 276 3.04 -27.24 7.94
N LYS A 277 2.23 -28.25 8.31
CA LYS A 277 0.78 -28.09 8.53
C LYS A 277 0.62 -27.65 9.98
N VAL A 278 0.35 -26.36 10.14
CA VAL A 278 -0.13 -25.64 11.34
C VAL A 278 0.22 -26.23 12.72
N GLY A 279 0.99 -25.47 13.50
CA GLY A 279 1.22 -25.69 14.92
C GLY A 279 2.68 -25.47 15.32
N ASN A 280 2.92 -24.56 16.28
CA ASN A 280 4.21 -24.19 16.92
C ASN A 280 5.10 -23.12 16.26
N LEU A 281 4.59 -22.29 15.34
CA LEU A 281 5.41 -21.29 14.63
C LEU A 281 5.14 -19.82 14.98
N ILE A 282 4.36 -19.50 16.02
CA ILE A 282 4.14 -18.11 16.43
C ILE A 282 5.23 -17.67 17.42
N GLU A 283 6.01 -16.63 17.09
CA GLU A 283 6.77 -15.91 18.11
C GLU A 283 5.79 -15.11 18.99
N THR A 284 5.92 -15.28 20.30
CA THR A 284 5.06 -14.60 21.29
C THR A 284 5.27 -13.08 21.21
N ALA A 285 4.43 -12.39 20.45
CA ALA A 285 4.13 -11.00 20.73
C ALA A 285 3.37 -10.94 22.06
N PRO A 286 3.63 -9.94 22.92
CA PRO A 286 2.81 -9.78 24.11
C PRO A 286 1.36 -9.63 23.63
N LEU A 287 0.50 -10.54 24.08
CA LEU A 287 -0.94 -10.39 23.95
C LEU A 287 -1.27 -9.05 24.59
N LEU A 288 -1.47 -8.01 23.77
CA LEU A 288 -2.27 -6.88 24.22
C LEU A 288 -3.59 -7.54 24.61
N GLN A 289 -4.00 -7.38 25.87
CA GLN A 289 -5.23 -7.96 26.38
C GLN A 289 -6.36 -7.52 25.46
N TYR A 290 -6.67 -8.36 24.48
CA TYR A 290 -7.85 -8.24 23.68
C TYR A 290 -8.94 -8.60 24.67
N THR A 291 -9.65 -7.59 25.17
CA THR A 291 -10.72 -7.79 26.15
C THR A 291 -11.91 -8.53 25.56
N ASP A 292 -11.85 -8.86 24.27
CA ASP A 292 -12.73 -9.83 23.65
C ASP A 292 -12.19 -11.23 23.94
N THR A 293 -12.74 -11.85 24.99
CA THR A 293 -12.44 -13.23 25.43
C THR A 293 -12.83 -14.30 24.40
N ALA A 294 -13.20 -13.90 23.18
CA ALA A 294 -13.66 -14.78 22.10
C ALA A 294 -12.51 -15.39 21.27
N LEU A 295 -11.28 -14.90 21.38
CA LEU A 295 -10.14 -15.40 20.59
C LEU A 295 -9.39 -16.57 21.26
N ASP A 296 -10.12 -17.44 21.95
CA ASP A 296 -9.62 -18.70 22.51
C ASP A 296 -9.49 -19.74 21.37
N GLU A 297 -8.75 -19.37 20.33
CA GLU A 297 -8.64 -20.07 19.05
C GLU A 297 -7.18 -20.50 18.77
N ASP A 298 -7.03 -21.70 18.21
CA ASP A 298 -5.77 -22.15 17.64
C ASP A 298 -5.54 -21.42 16.32
N PHE A 299 -4.49 -20.60 16.24
CA PHE A 299 -4.15 -19.85 15.03
C PHE A 299 -3.18 -20.61 14.13
N ASP A 300 -3.41 -20.49 12.82
CA ASP A 300 -2.64 -21.22 11.83
C ASP A 300 -1.33 -20.51 11.45
N PHE A 301 -1.38 -19.17 11.40
CA PHE A 301 -0.30 -18.33 10.86
C PHE A 301 -0.13 -17.02 11.65
N GLY A 302 1.07 -16.42 11.59
CA GLY A 302 1.30 -15.06 12.09
C GLY A 302 0.85 -13.99 11.09
N SER A 303 0.37 -12.85 11.56
CA SER A 303 -0.10 -11.75 10.72
C SER A 303 1.00 -10.87 10.10
N VAL A 304 2.22 -10.90 10.63
CA VAL A 304 3.34 -10.05 10.15
C VAL A 304 4.61 -10.85 9.85
N SER A 305 5.28 -10.54 8.74
CA SER A 305 6.53 -11.20 8.33
C SER A 305 7.76 -10.64 9.04
N ASP A 306 7.70 -9.38 9.46
CA ASP A 306 8.70 -8.71 10.29
C ASP A 306 8.01 -7.89 11.39
N LEU A 307 8.65 -6.86 11.96
CA LEU A 307 8.05 -6.06 13.03
C LEU A 307 6.91 -5.14 12.58
N LEU A 308 6.70 -4.96 11.27
CA LEU A 308 5.79 -3.98 10.67
C LEU A 308 4.99 -4.49 9.46
N HIS A 309 5.56 -5.38 8.65
CA HIS A 309 4.97 -5.72 7.36
C HIS A 309 4.15 -7.01 7.43
N PRO A 310 2.99 -7.08 6.77
CA PRO A 310 2.17 -8.29 6.66
C PRO A 310 2.91 -9.51 6.08
N THR A 311 2.49 -10.70 6.50
CA THR A 311 2.84 -11.95 5.80
C THR A 311 2.16 -12.02 4.43
N GLU A 312 2.66 -12.90 3.55
CA GLU A 312 2.09 -13.20 2.24
C GLU A 312 0.61 -13.60 2.36
N GLY A 313 0.26 -14.36 3.41
CA GLY A 313 -1.13 -14.74 3.69
C GLY A 313 -2.02 -13.52 3.92
N VAL A 314 -1.61 -12.60 4.81
CA VAL A 314 -2.37 -11.36 5.05
C VAL A 314 -2.39 -10.48 3.81
N TYR A 315 -1.33 -10.43 3.00
CA TYR A 315 -1.34 -9.72 1.73
C TYR A 315 -2.32 -10.29 0.70
N SER A 316 -2.54 -11.61 0.69
CA SER A 316 -3.61 -12.22 -0.12
C SER A 316 -4.97 -11.68 0.30
N THR A 317 -5.26 -11.68 1.61
CA THR A 317 -6.51 -11.15 2.14
C THR A 317 -6.69 -9.65 1.87
N ILE A 318 -5.60 -8.86 1.99
CA ILE A 318 -5.59 -7.44 1.59
C ILE A 318 -6.01 -7.30 0.12
N SER A 319 -5.43 -8.10 -0.77
CA SER A 319 -5.78 -8.07 -2.20
C SER A 319 -7.24 -8.40 -2.45
N ASP A 320 -7.80 -9.39 -1.76
CA ASP A 320 -9.20 -9.79 -1.90
C ASP A 320 -10.15 -8.68 -1.44
N VAL A 321 -9.87 -8.09 -0.28
CA VAL A 321 -10.65 -6.97 0.28
C VAL A 321 -10.58 -5.73 -0.62
N VAL A 322 -9.39 -5.36 -1.11
CA VAL A 322 -9.22 -4.24 -2.05
C VAL A 322 -9.94 -4.52 -3.37
N THR A 323 -9.80 -5.73 -3.93
CA THR A 323 -10.48 -6.11 -5.18
C THR A 323 -12.00 -6.10 -5.01
N ALA A 324 -12.50 -6.55 -3.87
CA ALA A 324 -13.92 -6.49 -3.55
C ALA A 324 -14.42 -5.05 -3.46
N PHE A 325 -13.70 -4.15 -2.79
CA PHE A 325 -14.04 -2.73 -2.73
C PHE A 325 -14.11 -2.11 -4.14
N LEU A 326 -13.06 -2.29 -4.94
CA LEU A 326 -12.97 -1.73 -6.30
C LEU A 326 -14.12 -2.22 -7.21
N SER A 327 -14.52 -3.48 -7.09
CA SER A 327 -15.54 -4.07 -7.96
C SER A 327 -16.97 -3.87 -7.45
N LYS A 328 -17.20 -3.99 -6.14
CA LYS A 328 -18.54 -3.97 -5.55
C LYS A 328 -18.99 -2.58 -5.13
N GLU A 329 -18.09 -1.78 -4.56
CA GLU A 329 -18.40 -0.44 -4.06
C GLU A 329 -18.13 0.64 -5.11
N CYS A 330 -16.98 0.58 -5.79
CA CYS A 330 -16.66 1.54 -6.86
C CYS A 330 -17.27 1.17 -8.23
N HIS A 331 -17.82 -0.05 -8.37
CA HIS A 331 -18.40 -0.58 -9.60
C HIS A 331 -17.44 -0.54 -10.82
N PHE A 332 -16.15 -0.74 -10.58
CA PHE A 332 -15.16 -0.85 -11.64
C PHE A 332 -15.15 -2.27 -12.23
N SER A 333 -15.17 -2.36 -13.56
CA SER A 333 -14.80 -3.59 -14.27
C SER A 333 -13.37 -3.46 -14.79
N PHE A 334 -12.73 -4.59 -15.06
CA PHE A 334 -11.35 -4.60 -15.55
C PHE A 334 -11.26 -5.30 -16.91
N GLY A 335 -10.50 -4.72 -17.83
CA GLY A 335 -10.32 -5.22 -19.19
C GLY A 335 -9.52 -6.53 -19.21
N ARG A 336 -10.20 -7.67 -19.15
CA ARG A 336 -9.60 -9.02 -19.24
C ARG A 336 -9.30 -9.44 -20.68
#